data_AF-A0A7C6XZ33-F1
#
_entry.id   AF-A0A7C6XZ33-F1
#
_cell.length_a   1.000
_cell.length_b   1.000
_cell.length_c   1.000
_cell.angle_alpha   90.00
_cell.angle_beta   90.00
_cell.angle_gamma   90.00
#
_symmetry.space_group_name_H-M   'P 1'
#
loop_
_entity.id
_entity.type
_entity.pdbx_description
1 polymer ?
#
loop_
_entity_poly.entity_id
_entity_poly.type
_entity_poly.pdbx_seq_one_letter_code
_entity_poly.pdbx_strand_id
1 'polypeptide(L)'
;MAENQGECTHRDMIHDVTPSAQGCEECLAMGDTWVHLRICRTCGHVGCCDNSKNRHARKHYHTTKHPIIQSFEPGEDWMWCYADMVWVEPVEV
;
A
#
# COMPACT_ATOMS: atom_id res chain seq x y z
N MET A 1 9.21 -24.03 -8.60
CA MET A 1 9.57 -22.90 -9.48
C MET A 1 9.40 -21.64 -8.64
N ALA A 2 10.45 -21.23 -7.92
CA ALA A 2 10.45 -19.97 -7.19
C ALA A 2 10.89 -18.90 -8.18
N GLU A 3 9.92 -18.32 -8.87
CA GLU A 3 10.17 -17.28 -9.85
C GLU A 3 10.72 -16.07 -9.12
N ASN A 4 11.88 -15.61 -9.58
CA ASN A 4 12.68 -14.51 -9.07
C ASN A 4 11.82 -13.26 -8.83
N GLN A 5 11.28 -13.14 -7.62
CA GLN A 5 10.56 -11.97 -7.15
C GLN A 5 11.56 -10.83 -7.15
N GLY A 6 11.39 -9.88 -8.07
CA GLY A 6 12.36 -8.82 -8.29
C GLY A 6 12.79 -8.19 -6.96
N GLU A 7 14.10 -8.24 -6.69
CA GLU A 7 14.68 -7.71 -5.46
C GLU A 7 14.38 -6.21 -5.38
N CYS A 8 13.34 -5.86 -4.64
CA CYS A 8 13.05 -4.48 -4.26
C CYS A 8 14.01 -4.08 -3.14
N THR A 9 14.84 -3.07 -3.38
CA THR A 9 15.77 -2.51 -2.39
C THR A 9 15.08 -1.63 -1.34
N HIS A 10 13.77 -1.43 -1.45
CA HIS A 10 13.00 -0.58 -0.56
C HIS A 10 12.43 -1.32 0.66
N ARG A 11 12.76 -2.61 0.84
CA ARG A 11 12.28 -3.42 1.99
C ARG A 11 12.68 -2.82 3.34
N ASP A 12 13.79 -2.08 3.41
CA ASP A 12 14.22 -1.35 4.61
C ASP A 12 13.24 -0.25 5.06
N MET A 13 12.34 0.18 4.18
CA MET A 13 11.27 1.15 4.48
C MET A 13 9.98 0.50 4.99
N ILE A 14 9.98 -0.83 5.18
CA ILE A 14 8.87 -1.55 5.80
C ILE A 14 9.05 -1.45 7.31
N HIS A 15 8.04 -0.87 7.95
CA HIS A 15 7.96 -0.75 9.41
C HIS A 15 6.65 -1.36 9.90
N ASP A 16 6.60 -1.64 11.20
CA ASP A 16 5.32 -1.87 11.87
C ASP A 16 4.58 -0.53 11.96
N VAL A 17 3.43 -0.45 11.32
CA VAL A 17 2.69 0.79 11.15
C VAL A 17 1.26 0.60 11.62
N THR A 18 0.74 1.62 12.30
CA THR A 18 -0.68 1.68 12.66
C THR A 18 -1.46 2.30 11.50
N PRO A 19 -2.57 1.69 11.05
CA PRO A 19 -3.44 2.28 10.03
C PRO A 19 -3.92 3.67 10.45
N SER A 20 -3.77 4.69 9.59
CA SER A 20 -4.23 6.06 9.88
C SER A 20 -5.75 6.14 10.01
N ALA A 21 -6.47 5.25 9.34
CA ALA A 21 -7.91 5.12 9.40
C ALA A 21 -8.35 3.68 9.10
N GLN A 22 -9.60 3.34 9.42
CA GLN A 22 -10.23 2.07 9.05
C GLN A 22 -10.62 2.00 7.55
N GLY A 23 -10.27 3.02 6.78
CA GLY A 23 -10.65 3.21 5.40
C GLY A 23 -9.74 4.22 4.72
N CYS A 24 -10.01 4.52 3.45
CA CYS A 24 -9.25 5.57 2.76
C CYS A 24 -9.59 6.92 3.39
N GLU A 25 -8.60 7.54 4.04
CA GLU A 25 -8.77 8.75 4.85
C GLU A 25 -9.39 9.89 4.04
N GLU A 26 -8.92 10.09 2.80
CA GLU A 26 -9.42 11.15 1.94
C GLU A 26 -10.79 10.84 1.36
N CYS A 27 -11.09 9.57 1.04
CA CYS A 27 -12.44 9.20 0.61
C CYS A 27 -13.45 9.39 1.75
N LEU A 28 -13.08 9.02 2.98
CA LEU A 28 -13.90 9.25 4.18
C LEU A 28 -14.16 10.76 4.38
N ALA A 29 -13.13 11.59 4.26
CA ALA A 29 -13.26 13.04 4.37
C ALA A 29 -14.16 13.65 3.28
N MET A 30 -14.15 13.07 2.08
CA MET A 30 -14.98 13.50 0.95
C MET A 30 -16.40 12.90 0.96
N GLY A 31 -16.67 11.87 1.78
CA GLY A 31 -17.89 11.07 1.69
C GLY A 31 -17.98 10.23 0.41
N ASP A 32 -16.84 9.91 -0.20
CA ASP A 32 -16.73 9.10 -1.42
C ASP A 32 -16.49 7.63 -1.06
N THR A 33 -16.67 6.74 -2.03
CA THR A 33 -16.43 5.29 -1.86
C THR A 33 -15.11 4.84 -2.50
N TRP A 34 -14.72 3.60 -2.21
CA TRP A 34 -13.54 2.94 -2.77
C TRP A 34 -13.86 1.48 -3.10
N VAL A 35 -12.98 0.85 -3.87
CA VAL A 35 -13.09 -0.57 -4.22
C VAL A 35 -12.30 -1.42 -3.24
N HIS A 36 -10.98 -1.17 -3.12
CA HIS A 36 -10.10 -1.85 -2.18
C HIS A 36 -9.14 -0.88 -1.51
N LEU A 37 -8.68 -1.25 -0.33
CA LEU A 37 -7.77 -0.46 0.50
C LEU A 37 -6.34 -0.98 0.44
N ARG A 38 -5.40 -0.04 0.54
CA ARG A 38 -3.97 -0.29 0.60
C ARG A 38 -3.38 0.52 1.75
N ILE A 39 -2.54 -0.10 2.55
CA ILE A 39 -1.81 0.57 3.63
C ILE A 39 -0.35 0.77 3.23
N CYS A 40 0.18 1.96 3.48
CA CYS A 40 1.59 2.25 3.30
C CYS A 40 2.40 1.66 4.46
N ARG A 41 3.35 0.76 4.15
CA ARG A 41 4.19 0.12 5.19
C ARG A 41 5.27 1.01 5.78
N THR A 42 5.45 2.23 5.26
CA THR A 42 6.42 3.19 5.79
C THR A 42 5.81 4.13 6.82
N CYS A 43 4.54 4.53 6.64
CA CYS A 43 3.90 5.54 7.51
C CYS A 43 2.49 5.19 8.00
N GLY A 44 1.92 4.05 7.59
CA GLY A 44 0.59 3.61 8.03
C GLY A 44 -0.60 4.28 7.35
N HIS A 45 -0.37 5.15 6.36
CA HIS A 45 -1.46 5.81 5.65
C HIS A 45 -2.29 4.80 4.83
N VAL A 46 -3.61 4.85 4.98
CA VAL A 46 -4.54 3.98 4.25
C VAL A 46 -5.16 4.75 3.08
N GLY A 47 -4.90 4.26 1.87
CA GLY A 47 -5.39 4.85 0.61
C GLY A 47 -6.18 3.85 -0.23
N CYS A 48 -7.09 4.36 -1.07
CA CYS A 48 -7.81 3.55 -2.02
C CYS A 48 -6.93 3.14 -3.22
N CYS A 49 -7.15 1.94 -3.73
CA CYS A 49 -6.34 1.35 -4.81
C CYS A 49 -6.49 2.09 -6.15
N ASP A 50 -5.64 1.73 -7.12
CA ASP A 50 -5.65 2.32 -8.47
C ASP A 50 -6.93 2.08 -9.27
N ASN A 51 -7.68 1.03 -8.93
CA ASN A 51 -8.99 0.75 -9.53
C ASN A 51 -10.13 1.58 -8.91
N SER A 52 -9.86 2.25 -7.79
CA SER A 52 -10.81 3.19 -7.20
C SER A 52 -10.78 4.52 -7.95
N LYS A 53 -11.92 5.22 -8.00
CA LYS A 53 -12.08 6.51 -8.67
C LYS A 53 -10.97 7.52 -8.35
N ASN A 54 -10.57 7.58 -7.07
CA ASN A 54 -9.68 8.62 -6.55
C ASN A 54 -8.19 8.26 -6.53
N ARG A 55 -7.82 6.97 -6.56
CA ARG A 55 -6.42 6.46 -6.61
C ARG A 55 -5.51 7.06 -5.53
N HIS A 56 -5.98 7.10 -4.29
CA HIS A 56 -5.24 7.77 -3.19
C HIS A 56 -3.93 7.07 -2.84
N ALA A 57 -3.85 5.74 -2.88
CA ALA A 57 -2.60 5.03 -2.61
C ALA A 57 -1.47 5.45 -3.58
N ARG A 58 -1.76 5.57 -4.87
CA ARG A 58 -0.78 6.02 -5.88
C ARG A 58 -0.46 7.51 -5.76
N LYS A 59 -1.46 8.36 -5.47
CA LYS A 59 -1.21 9.78 -5.18
C LYS A 59 -0.29 9.96 -3.97
N HIS A 60 -0.55 9.20 -2.91
CA HIS A 60 0.26 9.16 -1.70
C HIS A 60 1.71 8.81 -2.00
N TYR A 61 1.97 7.76 -2.79
CA TYR A 61 3.31 7.43 -3.27
C TYR A 61 3.95 8.60 -4.03
N HIS A 62 3.23 9.23 -4.95
CA HIS A 62 3.80 10.33 -5.74
C HIS A 62 4.23 11.52 -4.88
N THR A 63 3.49 11.80 -3.79
CA THR A 63 3.76 12.90 -2.85
C THR A 63 4.84 12.57 -1.83
N THR A 64 4.76 11.40 -1.19
CA THR A 64 5.64 11.02 -0.06
C THR A 64 6.87 10.24 -0.48
N LYS A 65 6.83 9.63 -1.67
CA LYS A 65 7.82 8.66 -2.15
C LYS A 65 7.90 7.39 -1.30
N HIS A 66 6.85 7.03 -0.55
CA HIS A 66 6.78 5.74 0.13
C HIS A 66 6.45 4.63 -0.88
N PRO A 67 7.42 3.77 -1.22
CA PRO A 67 7.31 2.92 -2.39
C PRO A 67 6.48 1.66 -2.13
N ILE A 68 6.43 1.19 -0.88
CA ILE A 68 5.80 -0.08 -0.53
C ILE A 68 4.42 0.13 0.10
N ILE A 69 3.44 -0.55 -0.51
CA ILE A 69 2.09 -0.71 0.00
C ILE A 69 1.78 -2.19 0.27
N GLN A 70 0.90 -2.45 1.21
CA GLN A 70 0.32 -3.75 1.51
C GLN A 70 -1.18 -3.71 1.26
N SER A 71 -1.79 -4.85 0.91
CA SER A 71 -3.25 -4.96 0.94
C SER A 71 -3.77 -4.73 2.35
N PHE A 72 -4.83 -3.94 2.49
CA PHE A 72 -5.54 -3.76 3.76
C PHE A 72 -6.88 -4.50 3.75
N GLU A 73 -7.04 -5.48 2.85
CA GLU A 73 -8.22 -6.31 2.74
C GLU A 73 -8.10 -7.53 3.67
N PRO A 74 -9.20 -7.99 4.29
CA PRO A 74 -9.16 -9.13 5.19
C PRO A 74 -8.74 -10.41 4.45
N GLY A 75 -7.66 -11.05 4.93
CA GLY A 75 -7.13 -12.29 4.35
C GLY A 75 -6.11 -12.10 3.23
N GLU A 76 -5.75 -10.86 2.90
CA GLU A 76 -4.68 -10.55 1.94
C GLU A 76 -3.48 -9.93 2.65
N ASP A 77 -2.28 -10.45 2.36
CA ASP A 77 -1.03 -10.01 2.99
C ASP A 77 0.05 -9.62 1.95
N TRP A 78 -0.31 -9.62 0.66
CA TRP A 78 0.63 -9.27 -0.39
C TRP A 78 1.09 -7.81 -0.27
N MET A 79 2.32 -7.57 -0.72
CA MET A 79 2.90 -6.23 -0.81
C MET A 79 3.34 -5.91 -2.24
N TRP A 80 3.31 -4.63 -2.57
CA TRP A 80 3.69 -4.11 -3.89
C TRP A 80 4.59 -2.90 -3.75
N CYS A 81 5.66 -2.87 -4.55
CA CYS A 81 6.55 -1.73 -4.67
C CYS A 81 6.17 -0.90 -5.92
N TYR A 82 5.71 0.34 -5.73
CA TYR A 82 5.43 1.26 -6.83
C TYR A 82 6.68 1.77 -7.55
N ALA A 83 7.84 1.79 -6.88
CA ALA A 83 9.09 2.26 -7.49
C ALA A 83 9.63 1.26 -8.51
N ASP A 84 9.71 -0.02 -8.11
CA ASP A 84 10.25 -1.10 -8.94
C ASP A 84 9.17 -1.82 -9.75
N MET A 85 7.89 -1.58 -9.44
CA MET A 85 6.73 -2.26 -10.04
C MET A 85 6.81 -3.78 -9.90
N VAL A 86 7.18 -4.26 -8.71
CA VAL A 86 7.32 -5.67 -8.37
C VAL A 86 6.52 -6.03 -7.12
N TRP A 87 6.12 -7.29 -7.04
CA TRP A 87 5.61 -7.89 -5.81
C TRP A 87 6.74 -8.00 -4.78
N VAL A 88 6.41 -7.69 -3.53
CA VAL A 88 7.34 -7.81 -2.40
C VAL A 88 6.79 -8.90 -1.49
N GLU A 89 7.68 -9.81 -1.07
CA GLU A 89 7.30 -10.85 -0.13
C GLU A 89 6.92 -10.21 1.21
N PRO A 90 5.80 -10.63 1.80
CA PRO A 90 5.46 -10.26 3.16
C PRO A 90 6.59 -10.62 4.11
N VAL A 91 6.93 -9.66 4.96
CA VAL A 91 7.91 -9.89 6.02
C VAL A 91 7.15 -10.56 7.14
N GLU A 92 7.48 -11.81 7.45
CA GLU A 92 6.96 -12.46 8.66
C GLU A 92 7.47 -11.68 9.88
N VAL A 93 6.57 -11.00 10.57
CA VAL A 93 6.85 -10.24 11.81
C VAL A 93 6.61 -11.07 13.06
#